data_AF-A0A2H3EJZ8-F1
#
_entry.id   AF-A0A2H3EJZ8-F1
#
_cell.length_a   1.000
_cell.length_b   1.000
_cell.length_c   1.000
_cell.angle_alpha   90.00
_cell.angle_beta   90.00
_cell.angle_gamma   90.00
#
_symmetry.space_group_name_H-M   'P 1'
#
loop_
_entity.id
_entity.type
_entity.pdbx_description
1 polymer ?
#
loop_
_entity_poly.entity_id
_entity_poly.type
_entity_poly.pdbx_seq_one_letter_code
_entity_poly.pdbx_strand_id
1 'polypeptide(L)'
;MHMATQPNDDSPPAFEPVNNIELSSIKDSKIVKVSVYSSRAEVTRHCKFTVSTGQNLVQINGLPDVLEAQSLRVEGRGDATIHDVVLSTIPRPPIATTSAKLVDLQNKCDQLQKALGRVRKAAESIENYLATMNMQYIDPVNLTAVVDNYDSAAEKLDGRVLTLEKELKDTEDAIRAEQLVLSSPPEANSLLKQRVSVGVFTGSGGEVEFILIYDVRVDMQTK
;
A
#
# COMPACT_ATOMS: atom_id res chain seq x y z
N MET A 1 69.57 -1.77 29.47
CA MET A 1 68.44 -2.71 29.25
C MET A 1 67.55 -2.62 30.47
N HIS A 2 66.27 -2.27 30.45
CA HIS A 2 65.33 -1.83 29.43
C HIS A 2 64.30 -0.96 30.17
N MET A 3 63.94 0.20 29.62
CA MET A 3 62.73 0.91 30.04
C MET A 3 61.57 0.32 29.23
N ALA A 4 60.56 -0.20 29.91
CA ALA A 4 59.37 -0.73 29.27
C ALA A 4 58.40 0.42 28.96
N THR A 5 58.28 0.73 27.68
CA THR A 5 57.24 1.59 27.12
C THR A 5 55.89 0.87 27.24
N GLN A 6 54.93 1.44 27.97
CA GLN A 6 53.52 1.04 27.83
C GLN A 6 52.98 1.61 26.51
N PRO A 7 52.33 0.81 25.65
CA PRO A 7 51.62 1.34 24.51
C PRO A 7 50.33 2.01 25.00
N ASN A 8 50.22 3.31 24.77
CA ASN A 8 48.94 4.01 24.82
C ASN A 8 48.10 3.49 23.64
N ASP A 9 47.14 2.63 23.94
CA ASP A 9 46.13 2.19 22.99
C ASP A 9 45.10 3.33 22.84
N ASP A 10 45.45 4.30 22.00
CA ASP A 10 44.65 5.50 21.68
C ASP A 10 43.61 5.19 20.59
N SER A 11 43.10 3.96 20.59
CA SER A 11 42.00 3.53 19.73
C SER A 11 40.69 4.11 20.31
N PRO A 12 39.93 4.93 19.57
CA PRO A 12 38.65 5.42 20.06
C PRO A 12 37.76 4.22 20.43
N PRO A 13 37.04 4.27 21.56
CA PRO A 13 36.20 3.16 22.00
C PRO A 13 35.23 2.77 20.87
N ALA A 14 35.08 1.46 20.66
CA ALA A 14 34.11 0.95 19.70
C ALA A 14 32.72 1.53 20.03
N PHE A 15 32.07 2.14 19.04
CA PHE A 15 30.71 2.66 19.23
C PHE A 15 29.79 1.50 19.61
N GLU A 16 29.19 1.57 20.80
CA GLU A 16 28.16 0.62 21.20
C GLU A 16 26.98 0.70 20.22
N PRO A 17 26.34 -0.43 19.88
CA PRO A 17 25.20 -0.43 18.97
C PRO A 17 24.04 0.36 19.58
N VAL A 18 23.46 1.27 18.81
CA VAL A 18 22.27 2.03 19.22
C VAL A 18 21.05 1.12 19.25
N ASN A 19 20.36 1.08 20.39
CA ASN A 19 19.14 0.31 20.56
C ASN A 19 17.96 1.01 19.87
N ASN A 20 17.39 0.42 18.83
CA ASN A 20 16.26 1.01 18.10
C ASN A 20 14.92 0.55 18.69
N ILE A 21 14.05 1.50 19.02
CA ILE A 21 12.72 1.26 19.59
C ILE A 21 11.70 1.91 18.66
N GLU A 22 10.85 1.11 18.01
CA GLU A 22 9.77 1.62 17.18
C GLU A 22 8.44 1.58 17.92
N LEU A 23 7.77 2.73 18.00
CA LEU A 23 6.46 2.89 18.62
C LEU A 23 5.45 3.39 17.58
N SER A 24 4.22 2.90 17.64
CA SER A 24 3.08 3.43 16.92
C SER A 24 2.33 4.41 17.81
N SER A 25 2.08 5.62 17.29
CA SER A 25 1.27 6.60 18.02
C SER A 25 -0.13 6.02 18.34
N ILE A 26 -0.72 5.20 17.47
CA ILE A 26 -2.07 4.65 17.69
C ILE A 26 -2.06 3.55 18.75
N LYS A 27 -1.06 2.67 18.74
CA LYS A 27 -1.06 1.45 19.57
C LYS A 27 -0.31 1.64 20.89
N ASP A 28 0.83 2.33 20.85
CA ASP A 28 1.80 2.38 21.94
C ASP A 28 1.74 3.70 22.72
N SER A 29 0.75 4.54 22.42
CA SER A 29 0.54 5.80 23.15
C SER A 29 -0.93 6.19 23.19
N LYS A 30 -1.28 7.09 24.12
CA LYS A 30 -2.66 7.55 24.34
C LYS A 30 -2.70 9.07 24.34
N ILE A 31 -3.72 9.66 23.72
CA ILE A 31 -4.03 11.08 23.92
C ILE A 31 -4.60 11.23 25.33
N VAL A 32 -3.91 11.98 26.18
CA VAL A 32 -4.28 12.18 27.59
C VAL A 32 -4.89 13.55 27.86
N LYS A 33 -4.63 14.53 26.99
CA LYS A 33 -5.21 15.88 27.08
C LYS A 33 -5.30 16.51 25.69
N VAL A 34 -6.35 17.29 25.47
CA VAL A 34 -6.49 18.17 24.31
C VAL A 34 -6.98 19.53 24.80
N SER A 35 -6.28 20.59 24.41
CA SER A 35 -6.66 21.98 24.66
C SER A 35 -6.99 22.65 23.32
N VAL A 36 -8.24 23.05 23.11
CA VAL A 36 -8.68 23.61 21.82
C VAL A 36 -8.66 25.14 21.87
N TYR A 37 -8.06 25.75 20.85
CA TYR A 37 -8.02 27.18 20.61
C TYR A 37 -8.73 27.51 19.29
N SER A 38 -8.87 28.80 18.96
CA SER A 38 -9.62 29.24 17.78
C SER A 38 -9.10 28.71 16.44
N SER A 39 -7.79 28.52 16.29
CA SER A 39 -7.15 28.07 15.04
C SER A 39 -6.30 26.80 15.17
N ARG A 40 -6.16 26.27 16.39
CA ARG A 40 -5.31 25.11 16.66
C ARG A 40 -5.80 24.33 17.86
N ALA A 41 -5.39 23.08 17.98
CA ALA A 41 -5.55 22.30 19.19
C ALA A 41 -4.18 21.80 19.66
N GLU A 42 -3.86 22.04 20.94
CA GLU A 42 -2.71 21.45 21.60
C GLU A 42 -3.09 20.04 22.05
N VAL A 43 -2.31 19.05 21.65
CA VAL A 43 -2.52 17.64 21.95
C VAL A 43 -1.37 17.17 22.84
N THR A 44 -1.72 16.56 23.96
CA THR A 44 -0.77 15.86 24.84
C THR A 44 -0.98 14.36 24.71
N ARG A 45 0.09 13.64 24.35
CA ARG A 45 0.15 12.18 24.25
C ARG A 45 1.13 11.61 25.24
N HIS A 46 0.77 10.47 25.81
CA HIS A 46 1.61 9.72 26.74
C HIS A 46 1.96 8.36 26.14
N CYS A 47 3.25 8.00 26.16
CA CYS A 47 3.73 6.67 25.78
C CYS A 47 4.67 6.12 26.85
N LYS A 48 4.71 4.80 26.95
CA LYS A 48 5.44 4.07 27.98
C LYS A 48 6.11 2.85 27.36
N PHE A 49 7.42 2.69 27.59
CA PHE A 49 8.24 1.69 26.92
C PHE A 49 9.52 1.41 27.71
N THR A 50 10.25 0.36 27.32
CA THR A 50 11.50 -0.05 27.97
C THR A 50 12.71 0.37 27.14
N VAL A 51 13.72 0.92 27.79
CA VAL A 51 15.04 1.25 27.22
C VAL A 51 16.11 0.30 27.72
N SER A 52 17.13 0.06 26.90
CA SER A 52 18.32 -0.69 27.27
C SER A 52 19.41 0.26 27.79
N THR A 53 20.34 -0.24 28.61
CA THR A 53 21.54 0.52 29.00
C THR A 53 22.29 1.02 27.75
N GLY A 54 22.78 2.26 27.81
CA GLY A 54 23.49 2.92 26.70
C GLY A 54 22.58 3.78 25.84
N GLN A 55 22.92 3.91 24.56
CA GLN A 55 22.19 4.76 23.61
C GLN A 55 20.96 4.03 23.03
N ASN A 56 19.85 4.73 22.96
CA ASN A 56 18.58 4.28 22.40
C ASN A 56 18.08 5.33 21.39
N LEU A 57 17.49 4.88 20.29
CA LEU A 57 16.77 5.71 19.33
C LEU A 57 15.30 5.30 19.34
N VAL A 58 14.45 6.17 19.86
CA VAL A 58 13.01 5.94 19.96
C VAL A 58 12.30 6.62 18.80
N GLN A 59 11.59 5.85 17.98
CA GLN A 59 10.87 6.36 16.81
C GLN A 59 9.36 6.21 17.00
N ILE A 60 8.67 7.32 17.22
CA ILE A 60 7.22 7.37 17.36
C ILE A 60 6.61 7.68 16.00
N ASN A 61 6.03 6.66 15.38
CA ASN A 61 5.45 6.69 14.03
C ASN A 61 3.97 7.04 14.04
N GLY A 62 3.48 7.62 12.94
CA GLY A 62 2.06 7.81 12.70
C GLY A 62 1.48 9.01 13.45
N LEU A 63 2.23 10.10 13.55
CA LEU A 63 1.72 11.38 14.05
C LEU A 63 1.03 12.16 12.92
N PRO A 64 0.07 13.06 13.25
CA PRO A 64 -0.69 13.81 12.25
C PRO A 64 0.19 14.64 11.32
N ASP A 65 -0.13 14.67 10.02
CA ASP A 65 0.57 15.47 9.01
C ASP A 65 0.39 16.98 9.22
N VAL A 66 -0.68 17.37 9.90
CA VAL A 66 -1.00 18.76 10.27
C VAL A 66 -0.36 19.20 11.59
N LEU A 67 0.55 18.40 12.15
CA LEU A 67 1.33 18.74 13.34
C LEU A 67 2.28 19.90 13.03
N GLU A 68 2.25 20.93 13.87
CA GLU A 68 3.12 22.10 13.70
C GLU A 68 4.49 21.85 14.33
N ALA A 69 5.52 21.68 13.50
CA ALA A 69 6.86 21.24 13.94
C ALA A 69 7.45 22.07 15.09
N GLN A 70 7.25 23.39 15.07
CA GLN A 70 7.79 24.31 16.09
C GLN A 70 7.11 24.19 17.46
N SER A 71 5.92 23.57 17.51
CA SER A 71 5.18 23.36 18.75
C SER A 71 5.58 22.06 19.46
N LEU A 72 6.29 21.16 18.77
CA LEU A 72 6.64 19.84 19.30
C LEU A 72 7.56 19.97 20.52
N ARG A 73 7.13 19.35 21.61
CA ARG A 73 7.91 19.17 22.83
C ARG A 73 7.82 17.73 23.27
N VAL A 74 8.94 17.20 23.76
CA VAL A 74 9.03 15.86 24.33
C VAL A 74 9.55 15.98 25.75
N GLU A 75 8.77 15.51 26.70
CA GLU A 75 9.19 15.41 28.10
C GLU A 75 9.44 13.93 28.42
N GLY A 76 10.57 13.63 29.06
CA GLY A 76 10.91 12.29 29.53
C GLY A 76 10.67 12.12 31.03
N ARG A 77 10.19 10.95 31.42
CA ARG A 77 10.13 10.48 32.82
C ARG A 77 10.83 9.14 32.95
N GLY A 78 11.59 8.97 34.03
CA GLY A 78 12.42 7.78 34.29
C GLY A 78 13.90 8.12 34.33
N ASP A 79 14.75 7.11 34.56
CA ASP A 79 16.21 7.28 34.63
C ASP A 79 16.83 7.26 33.23
N ALA A 80 16.54 8.29 32.43
CA ALA A 80 17.07 8.43 31.09
C ALA A 80 17.16 9.90 30.68
N THR A 81 18.15 10.23 29.84
CA THR A 81 18.41 11.59 29.33
C THR A 81 18.10 11.66 27.85
N ILE A 82 17.32 12.67 27.43
CA ILE A 82 17.06 12.96 26.03
C ILE A 82 18.21 13.80 25.47
N HIS A 83 18.78 13.37 24.35
CA HIS A 83 19.86 14.08 23.65
C HIS A 83 19.38 14.89 22.46
N ASP A 84 18.45 14.32 21.69
CA ASP A 84 17.98 14.94 20.45
C ASP A 84 16.51 14.55 20.18
N VAL A 85 15.80 15.44 19.49
CA VAL A 85 14.42 15.26 19.06
C VAL A 85 14.29 15.76 17.62
N VAL A 86 14.01 14.85 16.70
CA VAL A 86 13.86 15.15 15.27
C VAL A 86 12.47 14.78 14.79
N LEU A 87 11.77 15.74 14.18
CA LEU A 87 10.55 15.47 13.45
C LEU A 87 10.89 15.20 11.98
N SER A 88 10.33 14.13 11.42
CA SER A 88 10.49 13.78 10.01
C SER A 88 9.21 13.20 9.43
N THR A 89 9.08 13.28 8.10
CA THR A 89 7.97 12.66 7.38
C THR A 89 8.36 11.25 6.95
N ILE A 90 7.54 10.27 7.29
CA ILE A 90 7.66 8.87 6.85
C ILE A 90 7.37 8.83 5.34
N PRO A 91 8.32 8.35 4.50
CA PRO A 91 8.08 8.19 3.08
C PRO A 91 6.90 7.25 2.85
N ARG A 92 6.02 7.61 1.91
CA ARG A 92 4.95 6.70 1.49
C ARG A 92 5.60 5.46 0.87
N PRO A 93 5.27 4.23 1.32
CA PRO A 93 5.73 3.04 0.63
C PRO A 93 5.27 3.09 -0.84
N PRO A 94 6.09 2.59 -1.77
CA PRO A 94 5.72 2.59 -3.18
C PRO A 94 4.39 1.88 -3.36
N ILE A 95 3.53 2.46 -4.19
CA ILE A 95 2.24 1.88 -4.54
C ILE A 95 2.52 0.53 -5.21
N ALA A 96 1.93 -0.54 -4.68
CA ALA A 96 2.07 -1.86 -5.29
C ALA A 96 1.42 -1.81 -6.69
N THR A 97 2.21 -2.07 -7.73
CA THR A 97 1.73 -2.05 -9.12
C THR A 97 1.19 -3.40 -9.57
N THR A 98 1.26 -4.42 -8.72
CA THR A 98 0.90 -5.79 -9.05
C THR A 98 0.43 -6.57 -7.82
N SER A 99 -0.55 -7.44 -8.03
CA SER A 99 -1.00 -8.46 -7.08
C SER A 99 -1.18 -9.79 -7.82
N ALA A 100 -1.13 -10.90 -7.09
CA ALA A 100 -1.41 -12.22 -7.67
C ALA A 100 -2.80 -12.24 -8.35
N LYS A 101 -3.79 -11.62 -7.70
CA LYS A 101 -5.13 -11.47 -8.25
C LYS A 101 -5.16 -10.65 -9.54
N LEU A 102 -4.40 -9.55 -9.65
CA LEU A 102 -4.31 -8.77 -10.88
C LEU A 102 -3.69 -9.60 -12.03
N VAL A 103 -2.65 -10.38 -11.73
CA VAL A 103 -2.01 -11.27 -12.72
C VAL A 103 -3.00 -12.34 -13.20
N ASP A 104 -3.75 -12.97 -12.30
CA ASP A 104 -4.75 -13.97 -12.65
C ASP A 104 -5.88 -13.38 -13.51
N LEU A 105 -6.36 -12.18 -13.18
CA LEU A 105 -7.37 -11.47 -13.96
C LEU A 105 -6.85 -11.11 -15.36
N GLN A 106 -5.59 -10.65 -15.48
CA GLN A 106 -4.98 -10.35 -16.77
C GLN A 106 -4.84 -11.62 -17.63
N ASN A 107 -4.39 -12.72 -17.03
CA ASN A 107 -4.32 -14.02 -17.71
C ASN A 107 -5.70 -14.48 -18.21
N LYS A 108 -6.74 -14.29 -17.40
CA LYS A 108 -8.13 -14.60 -17.80
C LYS A 108 -8.59 -13.71 -18.96
N CYS A 109 -8.29 -12.41 -18.92
CA CYS A 109 -8.60 -11.48 -19.99
C CYS A 109 -7.96 -11.94 -21.32
N ASP A 110 -6.68 -12.25 -21.30
CA ASP A 110 -5.95 -12.75 -22.48
C ASP A 110 -6.55 -14.05 -23.03
N GLN A 111 -6.97 -14.97 -22.15
CA GLN A 111 -7.64 -16.21 -22.54
C GLN A 111 -9.00 -15.96 -23.19
N LEU A 112 -9.81 -15.05 -22.64
CA LEU A 112 -11.11 -14.67 -23.16
C LEU A 112 -10.99 -13.97 -24.51
N GLN A 113 -10.04 -13.05 -24.68
CA GLN A 113 -9.76 -12.40 -25.96
C GLN A 113 -9.36 -13.42 -27.05
N LYS A 114 -8.48 -14.37 -26.71
CA LYS A 114 -8.11 -15.47 -27.63
C LYS A 114 -9.30 -16.37 -27.96
N ALA A 115 -10.17 -16.68 -26.99
CA ALA A 115 -11.38 -17.45 -27.23
C ALA A 115 -12.35 -16.71 -28.15
N LEU A 116 -12.59 -15.42 -27.90
CA LEU A 116 -13.45 -14.56 -28.71
C LEU A 116 -12.94 -14.46 -30.15
N GLY A 117 -11.63 -14.25 -30.34
CA GLY A 117 -11.02 -14.23 -31.66
C GLY A 117 -11.20 -15.53 -32.42
N ARG A 118 -11.13 -16.69 -31.75
CA ARG A 118 -11.40 -18.00 -32.37
C ARG A 118 -12.86 -18.16 -32.79
N VAL A 119 -13.81 -17.75 -31.95
CA VAL A 119 -15.25 -17.87 -32.26
C VAL A 119 -15.64 -16.95 -33.42
N ARG A 120 -15.17 -15.70 -33.42
CA ARG A 120 -15.41 -14.76 -34.54
C ARG A 120 -14.83 -15.28 -35.85
N LYS A 121 -13.61 -15.80 -35.83
CA LYS A 121 -13.00 -16.40 -37.02
C LYS A 121 -13.76 -17.64 -37.52
N ALA A 122 -14.33 -18.43 -36.60
CA ALA A 122 -15.16 -19.57 -36.98
C ALA A 122 -16.47 -19.12 -37.67
N ALA A 123 -17.13 -18.09 -37.15
CA ALA A 123 -18.33 -17.52 -37.77
C ALA A 123 -18.03 -17.01 -39.19
N GLU A 124 -16.99 -16.19 -39.33
CA GLU A 124 -16.53 -15.66 -40.62
C GLU A 124 -16.14 -16.79 -41.61
N SER A 125 -15.55 -17.87 -41.12
CA SER A 125 -15.18 -19.01 -41.98
C SER A 125 -16.40 -19.75 -42.54
N ILE A 126 -17.48 -19.87 -41.75
CA ILE A 126 -18.71 -20.51 -42.18
C ILE A 126 -19.44 -19.62 -43.21
N GLU A 127 -19.49 -18.32 -42.98
CA GLU A 127 -20.05 -17.35 -43.94
C GLU A 127 -19.31 -17.40 -45.29
N ASN A 128 -17.96 -17.39 -45.24
CA ASN A 128 -17.13 -17.50 -46.43
C ASN A 128 -17.32 -18.83 -47.17
N TYR A 129 -17.51 -19.93 -46.44
CA TYR A 129 -17.80 -21.23 -47.05
C TYR A 129 -19.11 -21.21 -47.83
N LEU A 130 -20.19 -20.66 -47.25
CA LEU A 130 -21.46 -20.50 -47.96
C LEU A 130 -21.36 -19.56 -49.16
N ALA A 131 -20.64 -18.45 -49.02
CA ALA A 131 -20.47 -17.48 -50.10
C ALA A 131 -19.73 -18.05 -51.32
N THR A 132 -18.84 -19.03 -51.10
CA THR A 132 -18.07 -19.71 -52.15
C THR A 132 -18.76 -20.96 -52.70
N MET A 133 -19.89 -21.35 -52.13
CA MET A 133 -20.61 -22.56 -52.51
C MET A 133 -21.34 -22.38 -53.85
N ASN A 134 -21.08 -23.26 -54.81
CA ASN A 134 -21.69 -23.18 -56.14
C ASN A 134 -23.05 -23.88 -56.17
N MET A 135 -24.13 -23.08 -56.14
CA MET A 135 -25.52 -23.57 -56.04
C MET A 135 -25.99 -24.40 -57.24
N GLN A 136 -25.27 -24.40 -58.37
CA GLN A 136 -25.65 -25.13 -59.59
C GLN A 136 -25.59 -26.66 -59.44
N TYR A 137 -24.94 -27.18 -58.39
CA TYR A 137 -24.72 -28.61 -58.16
C TYR A 137 -25.46 -29.15 -56.93
N ILE A 138 -26.34 -28.36 -56.31
CA ILE A 138 -27.01 -28.70 -55.07
C ILE A 138 -28.50 -28.98 -55.35
N ASP A 139 -28.95 -30.18 -54.98
CA ASP A 139 -30.37 -30.53 -55.00
C ASP A 139 -31.18 -29.61 -54.05
N PRO A 140 -32.36 -29.09 -54.45
CA PRO A 140 -33.19 -28.22 -53.61
C PRO A 140 -33.47 -28.75 -52.18
N VAL A 141 -33.56 -30.07 -52.01
CA VAL A 141 -33.76 -30.70 -50.68
C VAL A 141 -32.51 -30.55 -49.80
N ASN A 142 -31.33 -30.70 -50.40
CA ASN A 142 -30.05 -30.54 -49.70
C ASN A 142 -29.74 -29.06 -49.38
N LEU A 143 -30.22 -28.13 -50.20
CA LEU A 143 -30.05 -26.69 -49.95
C LEU A 143 -30.72 -26.25 -48.64
N THR A 144 -31.94 -26.72 -48.39
CA THR A 144 -32.69 -26.41 -47.15
C THR A 144 -31.92 -26.91 -45.93
N ALA A 145 -31.42 -28.15 -45.97
CA ALA A 145 -30.62 -28.71 -44.89
C ALA A 145 -29.29 -27.96 -44.65
N VAL A 146 -28.65 -27.44 -45.69
CA VAL A 146 -27.42 -26.62 -45.55
C VAL A 146 -27.73 -25.30 -44.86
N VAL A 147 -28.83 -24.62 -45.23
CA VAL A 147 -29.26 -23.36 -44.62
C VAL A 147 -29.66 -23.56 -43.16
N ASP A 148 -30.45 -24.59 -42.84
CA ASP A 148 -30.85 -24.88 -41.45
C ASP A 148 -29.64 -25.18 -40.54
N ASN A 149 -28.67 -25.93 -41.06
CA ASN A 149 -27.43 -26.22 -40.35
C ASN A 149 -26.57 -24.96 -40.14
N TYR A 150 -26.54 -24.06 -41.12
CA TYR A 150 -25.88 -22.78 -41.00
C TYR A 150 -26.52 -21.93 -39.92
N ASP A 151 -27.85 -21.72 -39.98
CA ASP A 151 -28.57 -20.88 -39.03
C ASP A 151 -28.37 -21.39 -37.60
N SER A 152 -28.44 -22.72 -37.38
CA SER A 152 -28.16 -23.32 -36.07
C SER A 152 -26.72 -23.13 -35.61
N ALA A 153 -25.74 -23.19 -36.52
CA ALA A 153 -24.34 -22.99 -36.19
C ALA A 153 -24.03 -21.52 -35.90
N ALA A 154 -24.57 -20.60 -36.69
CA ALA A 154 -24.46 -19.15 -36.52
C ALA A 154 -25.05 -18.72 -35.17
N GLU A 155 -26.27 -19.16 -34.85
CA GLU A 155 -26.93 -18.84 -33.57
C GLU A 155 -26.09 -19.30 -32.36
N LYS A 156 -25.49 -20.49 -32.43
CA LYS A 156 -24.60 -21.00 -31.37
C LYS A 156 -23.31 -20.19 -31.26
N LEU A 157 -22.73 -19.77 -32.37
CA LEU A 157 -21.51 -18.97 -32.38
C LEU A 157 -21.79 -17.56 -31.84
N ASP A 158 -22.89 -16.94 -32.25
CA ASP A 158 -23.32 -15.62 -31.76
C ASP A 158 -23.61 -15.64 -30.25
N GLY A 159 -24.32 -16.66 -29.77
CA GLY A 159 -24.54 -16.85 -28.33
C GLY A 159 -23.23 -16.98 -27.54
N ARG A 160 -22.22 -17.65 -28.12
CA ARG A 160 -20.88 -17.74 -27.53
C ARG A 160 -20.11 -16.42 -27.59
N VAL A 161 -20.23 -15.66 -28.68
CA VAL A 161 -19.65 -14.31 -28.79
C VAL A 161 -20.19 -13.42 -27.67
N LEU A 162 -21.51 -13.34 -27.52
CA LEU A 162 -22.16 -12.52 -26.49
C LEU A 162 -21.73 -12.91 -25.08
N THR A 163 -21.62 -14.21 -24.81
CA THR A 163 -21.16 -14.72 -23.50
C THR A 163 -19.72 -14.32 -23.23
N LEU A 164 -18.82 -14.53 -24.19
CA LEU A 164 -17.40 -14.20 -24.05
C LEU A 164 -17.17 -12.69 -23.94
N GLU A 165 -17.92 -11.87 -24.67
CA GLU A 165 -17.84 -10.40 -24.57
C GLU A 165 -18.29 -9.91 -23.20
N LYS A 166 -19.36 -10.49 -22.65
CA LYS A 166 -19.82 -10.18 -21.29
C LYS A 166 -18.75 -10.56 -20.26
N GLU A 167 -18.22 -11.77 -20.32
CA GLU A 167 -17.18 -12.22 -19.39
C GLU A 167 -15.90 -11.38 -19.51
N LEU A 168 -15.54 -10.96 -20.72
CA LEU A 168 -14.40 -10.08 -20.96
C LEU A 168 -14.61 -8.72 -20.29
N LYS A 169 -15.77 -8.10 -20.49
CA LYS A 169 -16.13 -6.83 -19.86
C LYS A 169 -16.12 -6.94 -18.33
N ASP A 170 -16.75 -7.98 -17.79
CA ASP A 170 -16.79 -8.21 -16.33
C ASP A 170 -15.37 -8.39 -15.76
N THR A 171 -14.48 -9.04 -16.52
CA THR A 171 -13.07 -9.22 -16.13
C THR A 171 -12.28 -7.91 -16.22
N GLU A 172 -12.49 -7.09 -17.26
CA GLU A 172 -11.89 -5.76 -17.39
C GLU A 172 -12.34 -4.82 -16.26
N ASP A 173 -13.61 -4.87 -15.86
CA ASP A 173 -14.16 -4.14 -14.72
C ASP A 173 -13.49 -4.57 -13.41
N ALA A 174 -13.29 -5.89 -13.22
CA ALA A 174 -12.58 -6.42 -12.07
C ALA A 174 -11.10 -6.02 -12.03
N ILE A 175 -10.42 -5.97 -13.19
CA ILE A 175 -9.04 -5.46 -13.31
C ILE A 175 -8.98 -4.00 -12.87
N ARG A 176 -9.89 -3.16 -13.36
CA ARG A 176 -9.94 -1.73 -12.98
C ARG A 176 -10.19 -1.55 -11.48
N ALA A 177 -11.10 -2.35 -10.90
CA ALA A 177 -11.36 -2.32 -9.47
C ALA A 177 -10.13 -2.73 -8.65
N GLU A 178 -9.43 -3.80 -9.05
CA GLU A 178 -8.20 -4.24 -8.37
C GLU A 178 -7.08 -3.19 -8.47
N GLN A 179 -6.90 -2.57 -9.63
CA GLN A 179 -5.94 -1.48 -9.81
C GLN A 179 -6.26 -0.27 -8.93
N LEU A 180 -7.55 0.05 -8.74
CA LEU A 180 -7.99 1.11 -7.83
C LEU A 180 -7.67 0.76 -6.37
N VAL A 181 -7.87 -0.51 -5.98
CA VAL A 181 -7.51 -1.00 -4.64
C VAL A 181 -6.01 -0.91 -4.42
N LEU A 182 -5.21 -1.29 -5.41
CA LEU A 182 -3.74 -1.21 -5.34
C LEU A 182 -3.22 0.23 -5.31
N SER A 183 -3.89 1.14 -6.01
CA SER A 183 -3.50 2.56 -6.11
C SER A 183 -3.92 3.38 -4.89
N SER A 184 -5.01 2.96 -4.22
CA SER A 184 -5.52 3.62 -3.03
C SER A 184 -4.58 3.36 -1.85
N PRO A 185 -4.08 4.40 -1.17
CA PRO A 185 -3.40 4.18 0.11
C PRO A 185 -4.41 3.57 1.10
N PRO A 186 -3.97 2.75 2.07
CA PRO A 186 -4.84 2.33 3.17
C PRO A 186 -5.44 3.58 3.81
N GLU A 187 -6.77 3.77 3.69
CA GLU A 187 -7.47 5.01 4.08
C GLU A 187 -7.11 5.45 5.51
N ALA A 188 -6.85 4.48 6.39
CA ALA A 188 -6.58 4.70 7.80
C ALA A 188 -5.32 5.53 8.11
N ASN A 189 -4.31 5.57 7.22
CA ASN A 189 -2.99 6.15 7.54
C ASN A 189 -2.53 7.28 6.61
N SER A 190 -3.36 7.75 5.67
CA SER A 190 -2.98 8.82 4.73
C SER A 190 -2.58 10.13 5.44
N LEU A 191 -3.18 10.42 6.59
CA LEU A 191 -2.95 11.65 7.36
C LEU A 191 -1.92 11.49 8.49
N LEU A 192 -1.36 10.30 8.68
CA LEU A 192 -0.45 9.96 9.78
C LEU A 192 0.96 9.68 9.26
N LYS A 193 1.59 10.73 8.74
CA LYS A 193 2.88 10.63 8.05
C LYS A 193 4.05 11.14 8.89
N GLN A 194 3.80 11.75 10.04
CA GLN A 194 4.89 12.32 10.84
C GLN A 194 5.49 11.26 11.77
N ARG A 195 6.80 11.36 11.98
CA ARG A 195 7.61 10.57 12.89
C ARG A 195 8.40 11.50 13.78
N VAL A 196 8.38 11.23 15.08
CA VAL A 196 9.32 11.87 16.03
C VAL A 196 10.37 10.84 16.40
N SER A 197 11.64 11.18 16.19
CA SER A 197 12.81 10.38 16.56
C SER A 197 13.49 11.03 17.75
N VAL A 198 13.64 10.31 18.85
CA VAL A 198 14.21 10.81 20.10
C VAL A 198 15.45 10.00 20.45
N GLY A 199 16.60 10.65 20.51
CA GLY A 199 17.83 10.06 21.01
C GLY A 199 17.82 10.06 22.53
N VAL A 200 18.04 8.91 23.16
CA VAL A 200 17.98 8.71 24.61
C VAL A 200 19.21 7.98 25.09
N PHE A 201 19.76 8.36 26.24
CA PHE A 201 20.79 7.60 26.93
C PHE A 201 20.33 7.24 28.34
N THR A 202 20.66 6.03 28.78
CA THR A 202 20.45 5.62 30.17
C THR A 202 21.62 4.80 30.68
N GLY A 203 21.99 5.03 31.96
CA GLY A 203 23.00 4.23 32.65
C GLY A 203 22.47 2.87 33.11
N SER A 204 21.15 2.69 33.20
CA SER A 204 20.51 1.44 33.58
C SER A 204 19.24 1.21 32.79
N GLY A 205 19.18 0.07 32.07
CA GLY A 205 17.98 -0.31 31.34
C GLY A 205 16.75 -0.37 32.26
N GLY A 206 15.60 0.02 31.74
CA GLY A 206 14.41 0.19 32.56
C GLY A 206 13.23 0.77 31.80
N GLU A 207 12.12 0.92 32.52
CA GLU A 207 10.89 1.48 32.00
C GLU A 207 10.95 3.02 32.06
N VAL A 208 10.59 3.65 30.95
CA VAL A 208 10.54 5.10 30.79
C VAL A 208 9.23 5.52 30.15
N GLU A 209 8.90 6.80 30.31
CA GLU A 209 7.69 7.38 29.71
C GLU A 209 8.05 8.65 28.95
N PHE A 210 7.40 8.87 27.81
CA PHE A 210 7.39 10.17 27.17
C PHE A 210 6.02 10.83 27.20
N ILE A 211 6.05 12.14 27.31
CA ILE A 211 4.92 13.01 27.07
C ILE A 211 5.25 13.85 25.84
N LEU A 212 4.47 13.65 24.78
CA LEU A 212 4.57 14.41 23.54
C LEU A 212 3.50 15.49 23.58
N ILE A 213 3.92 16.75 23.42
CA ILE A 213 3.02 17.90 23.35
C ILE A 213 3.24 18.56 22.00
N TYR A 214 2.17 18.79 21.25
CA TYR A 214 2.24 19.45 19.95
C TYR A 214 0.90 20.08 19.59
N ASP A 215 0.95 21.12 18.77
CA ASP A 215 -0.21 21.77 18.17
C ASP A 215 -0.54 21.13 16.82
N VAL A 216 -1.83 21.00 16.53
CA VAL A 216 -2.37 20.69 15.20
C VAL A 216 -3.21 21.86 14.70
N ARG A 217 -3.03 22.22 13.43
CA ARG A 217 -3.86 23.27 12.81
C ARG A 217 -5.27 22.73 12.57
N VAL A 218 -6.25 23.50 13.01
CA VAL A 218 -7.66 23.24 12.72
C VAL A 218 -8.05 24.22 11.62
N ASP A 219 -7.89 23.81 10.36
CA ASP A 219 -8.40 24.60 9.26
C ASP A 219 -9.93 24.56 9.35
N MET A 220 -10.52 25.68 9.77
CA MET A 220 -11.93 25.94 9.55
C MET A 220 -12.13 26.12 8.05
N GLN A 221 -12.26 25.00 7.33
CA GLN A 221 -12.86 25.00 6.00
C GLN A 221 -14.31 25.48 6.20
N THR A 222 -14.55 26.78 6.00
CA THR A 222 -15.88 27.33 5.80
C THR A 222 -16.54 26.53 4.69
N LYS A 223 -17.61 25.85 5.08
CA LYS A 223 -18.47 25.05 4.23
C LYS A 223 -19.18 25.91 3.18
#